data_AF-A0A967GZ82-F1
#
_entry.id   AF-A0A967GZ82-F1
#
_cell.length_a   1.000
_cell.length_b   1.000
_cell.length_c   1.000
_cell.angle_alpha   90.00
_cell.angle_beta   90.00
_cell.angle_gamma   90.00
#
_symmetry.space_group_name_H-M   'P 1'
#
loop_
_entity.id
_entity.type
_entity.pdbx_description
1 polymer ?
#
loop_
_entity_poly.entity_id
_entity_poly.type
_entity_poly.pdbx_seq_one_letter_code
_entity_poly.pdbx_strand_id
1 'polypeptide(L)'
;ELYRIDDEWWFTDSWGRRPSDANWGYKGTEEPERYHSEWMKRSREAEYDYSSFVGFVRAVNDNRFPRELMEQMCDIDMMAANAMVRGWISDWDNITRRRGKNGYQLRRKSDGKWMLVQWDSDLTFGNTGDPIVEHGLTRGFFLDYYVKRRCNYFLGEMLDKYTNEGNTLSPRLGTWISLEERASGEYSSNSWKFQNWNNSRRSVAQSYIGTAWSTRFSVSGNTSTSQDIVNLSGSGGYKVYSVRCVDHPEAVLDWPRETAWSLKGIQLHEGENELTF
;
A
#
# COMPACT_ATOMS: atom_id res chain seq x y z
N GLU A 1 -12.02 -12.78 8.33
CA GLU A 1 -13.09 -12.72 7.32
C GLU A 1 -12.48 -12.47 5.95
N LEU A 2 -13.05 -13.02 4.89
CA LEU A 2 -12.55 -12.90 3.52
C LEU A 2 -13.70 -12.46 2.63
N TYR A 3 -13.49 -11.41 1.84
CA TYR A 3 -14.47 -10.89 0.89
C TYR A 3 -13.84 -10.85 -0.50
N ARG A 4 -14.44 -11.54 -1.46
CA ARG A 4 -14.11 -11.37 -2.88
C ARG A 4 -14.70 -10.06 -3.36
N ILE A 5 -13.90 -9.30 -4.11
CA ILE A 5 -14.28 -8.02 -4.68
C ILE A 5 -14.80 -8.23 -6.11
N ASP A 6 -15.98 -7.70 -6.43
CA ASP A 6 -16.59 -7.79 -7.77
C ASP A 6 -17.52 -6.60 -8.05
N ASP A 7 -18.00 -6.49 -9.29
CA ASP A 7 -18.97 -5.47 -9.69
C ASP A 7 -20.35 -5.82 -9.15
N GLU A 8 -21.15 -4.82 -8.80
CA GLU A 8 -22.60 -5.00 -8.65
C GLU A 8 -23.34 -4.68 -9.94
N TRP A 9 -24.42 -5.44 -10.17
CA TRP A 9 -25.30 -5.26 -11.31
C TRP A 9 -26.72 -5.12 -10.82
N TRP A 10 -27.34 -3.99 -11.15
CA TRP A 10 -28.75 -3.76 -10.90
C TRP A 10 -29.55 -3.98 -12.18
N PHE A 11 -30.59 -4.80 -12.08
CA PHE A 11 -31.65 -4.84 -13.06
C PHE A 11 -32.69 -3.79 -12.69
N THR A 12 -32.98 -2.90 -13.64
CA THR A 12 -34.07 -1.94 -13.52
C THR A 12 -35.36 -2.54 -14.05
N ASP A 13 -36.52 -2.04 -13.62
CA ASP A 13 -37.84 -2.53 -14.05
C ASP A 13 -38.06 -2.44 -15.57
N SER A 14 -37.27 -1.60 -16.26
CA SER A 14 -37.25 -1.49 -17.72
C SER A 14 -36.28 -2.45 -18.40
N TRP A 15 -35.83 -3.52 -17.72
CA TRP A 15 -34.80 -4.46 -18.18
C TRP A 15 -33.43 -3.83 -18.49
N GLY A 16 -33.22 -2.58 -18.10
CA GLY A 16 -31.93 -1.91 -18.20
C GLY A 16 -30.96 -2.43 -17.14
N ARG A 17 -29.67 -2.44 -17.47
CA ARG A 17 -28.58 -2.84 -16.56
C ARG A 17 -27.83 -1.60 -16.09
N ARG A 18 -27.55 -1.52 -14.79
CA ARG A 18 -26.67 -0.48 -14.23
C ARG A 18 -25.54 -1.16 -13.45
N PRO A 19 -24.30 -1.16 -13.98
CA PRO A 19 -23.14 -1.62 -13.22
C PRO A 19 -22.68 -0.57 -12.22
N SER A 20 -22.11 -1.01 -11.10
CA SER A 20 -21.27 -0.20 -10.22
C SER A 20 -20.06 -1.01 -9.77
N ASP A 21 -18.94 -0.32 -9.61
CA ASP A 21 -17.68 -0.91 -9.18
C ASP A 21 -17.59 -0.92 -7.66
N ALA A 22 -17.10 -2.03 -7.09
CA ALA A 22 -16.80 -2.08 -5.66
C ALA A 22 -15.85 -0.95 -5.26
N ASN A 23 -16.17 -0.29 -4.17
CA ASN A 23 -15.31 0.71 -3.56
C ASN A 23 -15.52 0.69 -2.04
N TRP A 24 -14.62 1.34 -1.32
CA TRP A 24 -14.75 1.46 0.14
C TRP A 24 -15.79 2.48 0.59
N GLY A 25 -16.83 2.75 -0.20
CA GLY A 25 -17.90 3.70 0.12
C GLY A 25 -18.86 3.16 1.17
N TYR A 26 -19.13 3.97 2.20
CA TYR A 26 -20.18 3.67 3.16
C TYR A 26 -21.55 3.92 2.51
N LYS A 27 -22.42 2.91 2.49
CA LYS A 27 -23.71 2.97 1.77
C LYS A 27 -24.84 3.65 2.58
N GLY A 28 -24.50 4.39 3.64
CA GLY A 28 -25.45 4.93 4.62
C GLY A 28 -26.11 3.87 5.51
N THR A 29 -25.60 2.64 5.38
CA THR A 29 -26.18 1.33 5.69
C THR A 29 -25.44 0.41 6.67
N GLU A 30 -26.04 -0.26 7.65
CA GLU A 30 -25.51 -1.51 8.23
C GLU A 30 -26.09 -2.79 7.61
N GLU A 31 -27.13 -2.67 6.77
CA GLU A 31 -27.75 -3.84 6.13
C GLU A 31 -26.78 -4.59 5.18
N PRO A 32 -26.49 -5.88 5.42
CA PRO A 32 -25.57 -6.69 4.60
C PRO A 32 -25.95 -6.76 3.11
N GLU A 33 -27.24 -6.73 2.79
CA GLU A 33 -27.79 -6.80 1.43
C GLU A 33 -27.31 -5.64 0.55
N ARG A 34 -26.89 -4.54 1.17
CA ARG A 34 -26.33 -3.41 0.43
C ARG A 34 -24.88 -3.65 0.02
N TYR A 35 -24.14 -4.54 0.68
CA TYR A 35 -22.72 -4.75 0.43
C TYR A 35 -22.42 -6.09 -0.24
N HIS A 36 -23.25 -7.11 -0.05
CA HIS A 36 -22.94 -8.49 -0.42
C HIS A 36 -22.71 -8.74 -1.91
N SER A 37 -23.25 -7.89 -2.80
CA SER A 37 -23.10 -7.98 -4.26
C SER A 37 -21.67 -7.69 -4.70
N GLU A 38 -21.08 -6.62 -4.17
CA GLU A 38 -19.72 -6.15 -4.49
C GLU A 38 -18.67 -6.83 -3.59
N TRP A 39 -19.08 -7.18 -2.37
CA TRP A 39 -18.22 -7.73 -1.32
C TRP A 39 -18.72 -9.11 -0.95
N MET A 40 -18.49 -10.08 -1.83
CA MET A 40 -18.93 -11.46 -1.61
C MET A 40 -18.13 -12.10 -0.49
N LYS A 41 -18.74 -12.29 0.68
CA LYS A 41 -18.11 -12.99 1.80
C LYS A 41 -17.79 -14.43 1.37
N ARG A 42 -16.55 -14.88 1.58
CA ARG A 42 -15.99 -16.20 1.22
C ARG A 42 -15.57 -17.05 2.42
N SER A 43 -15.68 -16.49 3.61
CA SER A 43 -15.43 -17.18 4.86
C SER A 43 -16.64 -16.99 5.75
N ARG A 44 -17.17 -18.07 6.34
CA ARG A 44 -18.36 -18.00 7.21
C ARG A 44 -19.53 -17.30 6.50
N GLU A 45 -19.77 -17.66 5.24
CA GLU A 45 -20.79 -17.02 4.39
C GLU A 45 -22.19 -17.12 5.04
N ALA A 46 -22.50 -18.26 5.66
CA ALA A 46 -23.77 -18.52 6.33
C ALA A 46 -24.07 -17.61 7.54
N GLU A 47 -23.06 -16.99 8.14
CA GLU A 47 -23.28 -16.02 9.24
C GLU A 47 -23.90 -14.72 8.72
N TYR A 48 -23.68 -14.38 7.44
CA TYR A 48 -24.16 -13.17 6.76
C TYR A 48 -23.92 -11.84 7.52
N ASP A 49 -23.00 -11.85 8.50
CA ASP A 49 -22.60 -10.69 9.28
C ASP A 49 -21.53 -9.86 8.55
N TYR A 50 -21.87 -8.62 8.19
CA TYR A 50 -20.98 -7.67 7.53
C TYR A 50 -20.51 -6.55 8.47
N SER A 51 -20.88 -6.58 9.76
CA SER A 51 -20.64 -5.49 10.72
C SER A 51 -19.20 -5.00 10.75
N SER A 52 -18.23 -5.92 10.74
CA SER A 52 -16.80 -5.60 10.74
C SER A 52 -16.37 -4.88 9.46
N PHE A 53 -16.88 -5.30 8.30
CA PHE A 53 -16.56 -4.67 7.01
C PHE A 53 -17.24 -3.30 6.89
N VAL A 54 -18.52 -3.20 7.28
CA VAL A 54 -19.26 -1.94 7.32
C VAL A 54 -18.58 -0.93 8.24
N GLY A 55 -18.13 -1.36 9.41
CA GLY A 55 -17.35 -0.53 10.34
C GLY A 55 -16.07 0.01 9.71
N PHE A 56 -15.37 -0.80 8.92
CA PHE A 56 -14.19 -0.36 8.17
C PHE A 56 -14.52 0.69 7.10
N VAL A 57 -15.48 0.43 6.21
CA VAL A 57 -15.82 1.41 5.17
C VAL A 57 -16.41 2.70 5.76
N ARG A 58 -17.16 2.62 6.87
CA ARG A 58 -17.60 3.80 7.61
C ARG A 58 -16.40 4.62 8.11
N ALA A 59 -15.42 3.97 8.76
CA ALA A 59 -14.22 4.64 9.24
C ALA A 59 -13.44 5.32 8.09
N VAL A 60 -13.31 4.67 6.94
CA VAL A 60 -12.67 5.23 5.74
C VAL A 60 -13.39 6.46 5.18
N ASN A 61 -14.73 6.50 5.26
CA ASN A 61 -15.53 7.60 4.67
C ASN A 61 -15.70 8.79 5.60
N ASP A 62 -15.71 8.56 6.91
CA ASP A 62 -15.82 9.64 7.88
C ASP A 62 -14.50 10.42 7.93
N ASN A 63 -14.54 11.72 8.25
CA ASN A 63 -13.36 12.54 8.61
C ASN A 63 -12.70 12.08 9.93
N ARG A 64 -12.90 10.82 10.32
CA ARG A 64 -12.52 10.20 11.59
C ARG A 64 -11.67 8.95 11.37
N PHE A 65 -10.83 8.91 10.33
CA PHE A 65 -9.81 7.87 10.19
C PHE A 65 -8.43 8.38 10.64
N PRO A 66 -8.22 8.71 11.93
CA PRO A 66 -6.90 9.13 12.38
C PRO A 66 -5.93 7.95 12.30
N ARG A 67 -4.63 8.27 12.30
CA ARG A 67 -3.54 7.29 12.19
C ARG A 67 -3.71 6.12 13.16
N GLU A 68 -4.06 6.38 14.42
CA GLU A 68 -4.19 5.34 15.45
C GLU A 68 -5.29 4.35 15.09
N LEU A 69 -6.42 4.84 14.55
CA LEU A 69 -7.51 3.97 14.09
C LEU A 69 -7.11 3.22 12.82
N MET A 70 -6.40 3.87 11.88
CA MET A 70 -5.84 3.17 10.71
C MET A 70 -4.93 2.01 11.13
N GLU A 71 -4.02 2.24 12.07
CA GLU A 71 -3.09 1.22 12.58
C GLU A 71 -3.78 0.08 13.33
N GLN A 72 -4.91 0.37 13.99
CA GLN A 72 -5.75 -0.64 14.64
C GLN A 72 -6.53 -1.48 13.63
N MET A 73 -7.07 -0.86 12.59
CA MET A 73 -7.97 -1.52 11.65
C MET A 73 -7.25 -2.17 10.47
N CYS A 74 -6.08 -1.66 10.07
CA CYS A 74 -5.43 -2.03 8.81
C CYS A 74 -3.99 -2.49 8.99
N ASP A 75 -3.60 -3.48 8.19
CA ASP A 75 -2.20 -3.70 7.88
C ASP A 75 -1.81 -2.77 6.72
N ILE A 76 -1.34 -1.59 7.10
CA ILE A 76 -0.99 -0.52 6.16
C ILE A 76 0.15 -0.96 5.24
N ASP A 77 1.09 -1.74 5.77
CA ASP A 77 2.25 -2.19 5.00
C ASP A 77 1.82 -3.16 3.90
N MET A 78 0.99 -4.14 4.24
CA MET A 78 0.46 -5.10 3.27
C MET A 78 -0.49 -4.46 2.27
N MET A 79 -1.33 -3.50 2.69
CA MET A 79 -2.19 -2.74 1.78
C MET A 79 -1.37 -1.89 0.81
N ALA A 80 -0.35 -1.18 1.30
CA ALA A 80 0.53 -0.36 0.47
C ALA A 80 1.33 -1.23 -0.51
N ALA A 81 1.95 -2.32 -0.05
CA ALA A 81 2.69 -3.24 -0.91
C ALA A 81 1.80 -3.81 -2.02
N ASN A 82 0.57 -4.23 -1.70
CA ASN A 82 -0.39 -4.72 -2.69
C ASN A 82 -0.71 -3.64 -3.73
N ALA A 83 -1.08 -2.44 -3.30
CA ALA A 83 -1.39 -1.33 -4.20
C ALA A 83 -0.20 -0.97 -5.11
N MET A 84 1.03 -0.97 -4.58
CA MET A 84 2.22 -0.65 -5.37
C MET A 84 2.54 -1.73 -6.40
N VAL A 85 2.38 -3.02 -6.06
CA VAL A 85 2.56 -4.11 -7.02
C VAL A 85 1.48 -4.06 -8.12
N ARG A 86 0.20 -3.92 -7.75
CA ARG A 86 -0.93 -3.81 -8.70
C ARG A 86 -0.79 -2.60 -9.61
N GLY A 87 -0.38 -1.46 -9.06
CA GLY A 87 -0.09 -0.24 -9.82
C GLY A 87 1.13 -0.38 -10.74
N TRP A 88 2.19 -1.08 -10.29
CA TRP A 88 3.39 -1.29 -11.10
C TRP A 88 3.10 -2.05 -12.38
N ILE A 89 2.35 -3.15 -12.28
CA ILE A 89 2.00 -4.03 -13.41
C ILE A 89 0.83 -3.47 -14.25
N SER A 90 0.35 -2.26 -13.94
CA SER A 90 -0.85 -1.66 -14.51
C SER A 90 -2.04 -2.62 -14.59
N ASP A 91 -2.34 -3.23 -13.47
CA ASP A 91 -3.56 -3.98 -13.30
C ASP A 91 -4.70 -2.96 -13.22
N TRP A 92 -5.39 -2.71 -14.33
CA TRP A 92 -6.42 -1.67 -14.37
C TRP A 92 -7.73 -2.16 -13.72
N ASP A 93 -7.98 -3.46 -13.72
CA ASP A 93 -9.25 -4.07 -13.29
C ASP A 93 -9.27 -4.41 -11.79
N ASN A 94 -8.82 -3.50 -10.92
CA ASN A 94 -8.82 -3.72 -9.47
C ASN A 94 -9.00 -2.47 -8.63
N ILE A 95 -9.35 -2.69 -7.36
CA ILE A 95 -9.83 -1.68 -6.41
C ILE A 95 -8.90 -0.50 -6.14
N THR A 96 -7.60 -0.63 -6.44
CA THR A 96 -6.63 0.47 -6.29
C THR A 96 -6.45 1.28 -7.58
N ARG A 97 -7.06 0.84 -8.69
CA ARG A 97 -6.83 1.32 -10.06
C ARG A 97 -8.11 1.80 -10.74
N ARG A 98 -8.61 1.19 -11.82
CA ARG A 98 -9.74 1.75 -12.59
C ARG A 98 -11.10 1.18 -12.21
N ARG A 99 -11.14 -0.01 -11.60
CA ARG A 99 -12.38 -0.76 -11.30
C ARG A 99 -12.38 -1.27 -9.86
N GLY A 100 -13.44 -1.95 -9.45
CA GLY A 100 -13.59 -2.53 -8.11
C GLY A 100 -13.65 -4.05 -8.15
N LYS A 101 -12.61 -4.74 -8.62
CA LYS A 101 -12.62 -6.20 -8.83
C LYS A 101 -11.30 -6.88 -8.47
N ASN A 102 -11.21 -8.17 -8.83
CA ASN A 102 -9.99 -8.96 -9.00
C ASN A 102 -9.06 -8.86 -7.79
N GLY A 103 -9.61 -9.17 -6.64
CA GLY A 103 -8.91 -9.14 -5.37
C GLY A 103 -9.77 -9.67 -4.25
N TYR A 104 -9.16 -9.77 -3.08
CA TYR A 104 -9.88 -10.00 -1.85
C TYR A 104 -9.54 -8.96 -0.80
N GLN A 105 -10.53 -8.62 0.03
CA GLN A 105 -10.33 -7.92 1.28
C GLN A 105 -10.34 -8.96 2.41
N LEU A 106 -9.21 -9.07 3.11
CA LEU A 106 -9.00 -10.04 4.18
C LEU A 106 -8.91 -9.32 5.52
N ARG A 107 -9.76 -9.71 6.48
CA ARG A 107 -9.57 -9.43 7.91
C ARG A 107 -8.87 -10.61 8.57
N ARG A 108 -7.63 -10.41 9.00
CA ARG A 108 -6.83 -11.46 9.62
C ARG A 108 -7.42 -11.91 10.94
N LYS A 109 -7.36 -13.22 11.21
CA LYS A 109 -7.80 -13.80 12.48
C LYS A 109 -6.87 -13.43 13.64
N SER A 110 -5.58 -13.26 13.38
CA SER A 110 -4.54 -13.06 14.39
C SER A 110 -4.67 -11.74 15.14
N ASP A 111 -4.99 -10.66 14.43
CA ASP A 111 -4.96 -9.29 14.94
C ASP A 111 -6.18 -8.45 14.50
N GLY A 112 -7.11 -9.03 13.75
CA GLY A 112 -8.31 -8.34 13.29
C GLY A 112 -8.07 -7.29 12.21
N LYS A 113 -6.85 -7.18 11.67
CA LYS A 113 -6.48 -6.15 10.70
C LYS A 113 -6.89 -6.51 9.28
N TRP A 114 -7.34 -5.49 8.56
CA TRP A 114 -7.68 -5.54 7.15
C TRP A 114 -6.45 -5.45 6.26
N MET A 115 -6.41 -6.25 5.21
CA MET A 115 -5.42 -6.19 4.15
C MET A 115 -6.04 -6.55 2.79
N LEU A 116 -5.35 -6.17 1.72
CA LEU A 116 -5.70 -6.55 0.35
C LEU A 116 -4.91 -7.79 -0.07
N VAL A 117 -5.56 -8.71 -0.76
CA VAL A 117 -4.94 -9.90 -1.35
C VAL A 117 -5.14 -9.86 -2.86
N GLN A 118 -4.04 -10.05 -3.57
CA GLN A 118 -4.00 -10.10 -5.03
C GLN A 118 -4.76 -11.32 -5.55
N TRP A 119 -5.54 -11.14 -6.61
CA TRP A 119 -6.19 -12.20 -7.37
C TRP A 119 -6.31 -11.75 -8.83
N ASP A 120 -6.23 -12.67 -9.79
CA ASP A 120 -6.60 -12.42 -11.19
C ASP A 120 -5.93 -11.16 -11.81
N SER A 121 -4.60 -11.24 -11.96
CA SER A 121 -3.74 -10.18 -12.54
C SER A 121 -3.16 -10.56 -13.89
N ASP A 122 -3.85 -11.39 -14.66
CA ASP A 122 -3.42 -11.81 -15.99
C ASP A 122 -3.56 -10.67 -17.03
N LEU A 123 -4.56 -9.79 -16.88
CA LEU A 123 -4.77 -8.59 -17.69
C LEU A 123 -3.89 -7.41 -17.25
N THR A 124 -2.58 -7.61 -17.29
CA THR A 124 -1.56 -6.66 -16.83
C THR A 124 -0.51 -6.36 -17.90
N PHE A 125 0.45 -5.48 -17.60
CA PHE A 125 1.53 -5.07 -18.50
C PHE A 125 1.03 -4.43 -19.81
N GLY A 126 -0.07 -3.66 -19.72
CA GLY A 126 -0.73 -2.99 -20.85
C GLY A 126 -0.11 -1.64 -21.21
N ASN A 127 -0.53 -0.56 -20.54
CA ASN A 127 -0.05 0.80 -20.80
C ASN A 127 0.96 1.26 -19.74
N THR A 128 2.16 1.62 -20.19
CA THR A 128 3.26 2.04 -19.31
C THR A 128 3.05 3.44 -18.71
N GLY A 129 2.15 4.25 -19.26
CA GLY A 129 1.80 5.58 -18.75
C GLY A 129 0.72 5.59 -17.66
N ASP A 130 0.14 4.43 -17.36
CA ASP A 130 -0.99 4.32 -16.44
C ASP A 130 -0.63 4.71 -14.99
N PRO A 131 -1.51 5.39 -14.24
CA PRO A 131 -1.21 5.80 -12.87
C PRO A 131 -0.83 4.64 -11.93
N ILE A 132 -0.19 4.91 -10.80
CA ILE A 132 0.09 3.86 -9.78
C ILE A 132 -1.16 3.56 -8.94
N VAL A 133 -1.91 4.59 -8.55
CA VAL A 133 -3.19 4.50 -7.83
C VAL A 133 -4.16 5.48 -8.47
N GLU A 134 -5.41 5.07 -8.70
CA GLU A 134 -6.39 5.85 -9.47
C GLU A 134 -7.82 5.82 -8.89
N HIS A 135 -8.25 4.75 -8.23
CA HIS A 135 -9.67 4.53 -7.97
C HIS A 135 -10.24 5.33 -6.78
N GLY A 136 -11.26 6.15 -7.04
CA GLY A 136 -12.33 6.52 -6.10
C GLY A 136 -11.91 6.85 -4.66
N LEU A 137 -12.72 6.39 -3.70
CA LEU A 137 -12.48 6.58 -2.27
C LEU A 137 -11.23 5.84 -1.76
N THR A 138 -10.84 4.76 -2.43
CA THR A 138 -9.60 4.02 -2.15
C THR A 138 -8.36 4.91 -2.33
N ARG A 139 -8.39 5.85 -3.29
CA ARG A 139 -7.30 6.80 -3.54
C ARG A 139 -7.03 7.72 -2.35
N GLY A 140 -8.08 8.16 -1.64
CA GLY A 140 -7.92 9.01 -0.46
C GLY A 140 -7.05 8.35 0.63
N PHE A 141 -7.32 7.08 0.91
CA PHE A 141 -6.54 6.28 1.87
C PHE A 141 -5.07 6.18 1.49
N PHE A 142 -4.74 5.85 0.23
CA PHE A 142 -3.36 5.70 -0.21
C PHE A 142 -2.60 7.02 -0.40
N LEU A 143 -3.31 8.15 -0.43
CA LEU A 143 -2.73 9.49 -0.50
C LEU A 143 -2.66 10.21 0.84
N ASP A 144 -3.26 9.66 1.90
CA ASP A 144 -2.95 10.07 3.26
C ASP A 144 -1.44 10.00 3.48
N TYR A 145 -0.81 11.07 3.98
CA TYR A 145 0.65 11.17 4.03
C TYR A 145 1.29 10.02 4.81
N TYR A 146 0.59 9.46 5.80
CA TYR A 146 1.08 8.37 6.62
C TYR A 146 1.14 7.07 5.81
N VAL A 147 0.07 6.74 5.08
CA VAL A 147 0.00 5.57 4.18
C VAL A 147 0.88 5.76 2.95
N LYS A 148 0.90 6.99 2.42
CA LYS A 148 1.71 7.40 1.26
C LYS A 148 3.19 7.16 1.48
N ARG A 149 3.70 7.36 2.70
CA ARG A 149 5.09 7.00 3.06
C ARG A 149 5.37 5.52 2.82
N ARG A 150 4.47 4.62 3.23
CA ARG A 150 4.59 3.17 2.98
C ARG A 150 4.50 2.85 1.49
N CYS A 151 3.59 3.52 0.77
CA CYS A 151 3.50 3.37 -0.68
C CYS A 151 4.81 3.77 -1.37
N ASN A 152 5.41 4.90 -1.00
CA ASN A 152 6.66 5.36 -1.56
C ASN A 152 7.80 4.36 -1.29
N TYR A 153 7.86 3.80 -0.08
CA TYR A 153 8.84 2.77 0.27
C TYR A 153 8.69 1.52 -0.60
N PHE A 154 7.51 0.92 -0.67
CA PHE A 154 7.32 -0.30 -1.44
C PHE A 154 7.46 -0.09 -2.95
N LEU A 155 7.06 1.07 -3.48
CA LEU A 155 7.32 1.41 -4.87
C LEU A 155 8.82 1.63 -5.14
N GLY A 156 9.54 2.18 -4.16
CA GLY A 156 10.99 2.24 -4.16
C GLY A 156 11.65 0.87 -4.19
N GLU A 157 11.19 -0.07 -3.38
CA GLU A 157 11.67 -1.46 -3.41
C GLU A 157 11.45 -2.12 -4.77
N MET A 158 10.31 -1.85 -5.42
CA MET A 158 10.06 -2.28 -6.79
C MET A 158 11.11 -1.70 -7.76
N LEU A 159 11.38 -0.40 -7.68
CA LEU A 159 12.35 0.30 -8.53
C LEU A 159 13.80 -0.15 -8.32
N ASP A 160 14.18 -0.36 -7.06
CA ASP A 160 15.57 -0.55 -6.66
C ASP A 160 15.97 -2.04 -6.60
N LYS A 161 15.03 -2.96 -6.39
CA LYS A 161 15.34 -4.37 -6.10
C LYS A 161 14.62 -5.39 -6.98
N TYR A 162 13.34 -5.18 -7.31
CA TYR A 162 12.52 -6.27 -7.85
C TYR A 162 12.27 -6.22 -9.35
N THR A 163 12.50 -5.08 -10.01
CA THR A 163 12.13 -4.89 -11.41
C THR A 163 13.33 -5.03 -12.34
N ASN A 164 14.17 -4.00 -12.42
CA ASN A 164 15.40 -3.99 -13.23
C ASN A 164 16.62 -3.56 -12.40
N GLU A 165 17.76 -4.18 -12.71
CA GLU A 165 19.09 -3.71 -12.32
C GLU A 165 19.76 -3.10 -13.55
N GLY A 166 19.89 -1.77 -13.55
CA GLY A 166 20.29 -1.02 -14.75
C GLY A 166 19.32 -1.29 -15.90
N ASN A 167 19.85 -1.77 -17.02
CA ASN A 167 19.05 -2.13 -18.19
C ASN A 167 18.66 -3.61 -18.23
N THR A 168 18.94 -4.43 -17.22
CA THR A 168 18.59 -5.87 -17.21
C THR A 168 17.55 -6.17 -16.13
N LEU A 169 16.87 -7.32 -16.23
CA LEU A 169 15.95 -7.78 -15.18
C LEU A 169 16.68 -7.92 -13.85
N SER A 170 15.98 -7.68 -12.73
CA SER A 170 16.52 -7.98 -11.40
C SER A 170 16.91 -9.47 -11.30
N PRO A 171 17.90 -9.83 -10.47
CA PRO A 171 18.27 -11.24 -10.29
C PRO A 171 17.09 -12.13 -9.89
N ARG A 172 16.15 -11.61 -9.09
CA ARG A 172 14.95 -12.34 -8.68
C ARG A 172 14.00 -12.60 -9.86
N LEU A 173 13.66 -11.56 -10.64
CA LEU A 173 12.73 -11.69 -11.76
C LEU A 173 13.36 -12.52 -12.90
N GLY A 174 14.63 -12.28 -13.21
CA GLY A 174 15.38 -13.07 -14.19
C GLY A 174 15.47 -14.55 -13.83
N THR A 175 15.71 -14.86 -12.54
CA THR A 175 15.70 -16.25 -12.04
C THR A 175 14.32 -16.88 -12.17
N TRP A 176 13.24 -16.18 -11.79
CA TRP A 176 11.89 -16.70 -11.93
C TRP A 176 11.57 -17.04 -13.39
N ILE A 177 11.80 -16.12 -14.33
CA ILE A 177 11.57 -16.37 -15.76
C ILE A 177 12.41 -17.57 -16.25
N SER A 178 13.67 -17.65 -15.85
CA SER A 178 14.54 -18.78 -16.26
C SER A 178 14.06 -20.12 -15.71
N LEU A 179 13.43 -20.13 -14.53
CA LEU A 179 12.86 -21.36 -13.95
C LEU A 179 11.57 -21.76 -14.65
N GLU A 180 10.71 -20.81 -15.03
CA GLU A 180 9.51 -21.09 -15.83
C GLU A 180 9.87 -21.71 -17.18
N GLU A 181 10.84 -21.13 -17.91
CA GLU A 181 11.32 -21.67 -19.20
C GLU A 181 11.92 -23.08 -19.08
N ARG A 182 12.53 -23.39 -17.92
CA ARG A 182 13.10 -24.71 -17.65
C ARG A 182 12.03 -25.73 -17.25
N ALA A 183 10.92 -25.27 -16.66
CA ALA A 183 9.84 -26.13 -16.21
C ALA A 183 8.97 -26.60 -17.39
N SER A 184 8.77 -25.76 -18.40
CA SER A 184 8.03 -26.12 -19.61
C SER A 184 8.53 -25.34 -20.84
N GLY A 185 8.66 -26.05 -21.97
CA GLY A 185 8.94 -25.43 -23.28
C GLY A 185 7.69 -25.18 -24.12
N GLU A 186 6.49 -25.37 -23.56
CA GLU A 186 5.22 -25.21 -24.28
C GLU A 186 4.95 -23.74 -24.64
N TYR A 187 5.40 -22.82 -23.80
CA TYR A 187 5.27 -21.37 -23.99
C TYR A 187 6.60 -20.69 -23.67
N SER A 188 6.96 -19.65 -24.44
CA SER A 188 8.15 -18.86 -24.18
C SER A 188 7.84 -17.55 -23.47
N SER A 189 8.63 -17.26 -22.45
CA SER A 189 8.55 -16.08 -21.60
C SER A 189 9.42 -14.99 -22.20
N ASN A 190 8.77 -13.91 -22.64
CA ASN A 190 9.47 -12.78 -23.25
C ASN A 190 10.12 -11.89 -22.18
N SER A 191 11.33 -12.26 -21.73
CA SER A 191 12.13 -11.48 -20.77
C SER A 191 12.31 -10.02 -21.19
N TRP A 192 12.49 -9.78 -22.50
CA TRP A 192 12.68 -8.44 -23.05
C TRP A 192 11.44 -7.55 -22.91
N LYS A 193 10.23 -8.13 -23.04
CA LYS A 193 8.97 -7.42 -22.77
C LYS A 193 8.94 -6.88 -21.33
N PHE A 194 9.27 -7.71 -20.35
CA PHE A 194 9.24 -7.30 -18.94
C PHE A 194 10.35 -6.29 -18.60
N GLN A 195 11.53 -6.47 -19.17
CA GLN A 195 12.64 -5.52 -19.04
C GLN A 195 12.25 -4.13 -19.57
N ASN A 196 11.65 -4.06 -20.77
CA ASN A 196 11.18 -2.81 -21.36
C ASN A 196 10.02 -2.19 -20.58
N TRP A 197 9.07 -3.00 -20.14
CA TRP A 197 7.99 -2.55 -19.26
C TRP A 197 8.55 -1.85 -18.04
N ASN A 198 9.43 -2.54 -17.31
CA ASN A 198 10.04 -2.03 -16.09
C ASN A 198 10.80 -0.72 -16.33
N ASN A 199 11.57 -0.64 -17.42
CA ASN A 199 12.27 0.60 -17.82
C ASN A 199 11.29 1.74 -18.10
N SER A 200 10.20 1.45 -18.81
CA SER A 200 9.19 2.45 -19.19
C SER A 200 8.35 2.94 -18.01
N ARG A 201 8.14 2.11 -16.97
CA ARG A 201 7.38 2.48 -15.76
C ARG A 201 8.14 3.40 -14.81
N ARG A 202 9.47 3.50 -14.92
CA ARG A 202 10.32 4.22 -13.95
C ARG A 202 9.87 5.68 -13.75
N SER A 203 9.60 6.40 -14.83
CA SER A 203 9.22 7.82 -14.75
C SER A 203 7.88 8.03 -14.06
N VAL A 204 6.89 7.17 -14.32
CA VAL A 204 5.57 7.22 -13.66
C VAL A 204 5.72 6.90 -12.17
N ALA A 205 6.52 5.90 -11.82
CA ALA A 205 6.76 5.56 -10.43
C ALA A 205 7.49 6.68 -9.67
N GLN A 206 8.52 7.29 -10.27
CA GLN A 206 9.22 8.44 -9.71
C GLN A 206 8.29 9.64 -9.53
N SER A 207 7.42 9.90 -10.51
CA SER A 207 6.42 10.97 -10.43
C SER A 207 5.41 10.72 -9.32
N TYR A 208 4.98 9.47 -9.13
CA TYR A 208 4.11 9.10 -8.01
C TYR A 208 4.81 9.30 -6.66
N ILE A 209 6.09 8.92 -6.52
CA ILE A 209 6.87 9.12 -5.29
C ILE A 209 7.04 10.62 -4.99
N GLY A 210 7.15 11.46 -6.01
CA GLY A 210 7.21 12.92 -5.86
C GLY A 210 8.47 13.37 -5.10
N THR A 211 8.32 14.33 -4.19
CA THR A 211 9.45 14.93 -3.46
C THR A 211 10.21 13.93 -2.58
N ALA A 212 9.57 12.84 -2.15
CA ALA A 212 10.23 11.78 -1.39
C ALA A 212 11.34 11.08 -2.21
N TRP A 213 11.32 11.17 -3.54
CA TRP A 213 12.32 10.57 -4.43
C TRP A 213 13.70 11.17 -4.23
N SER A 214 13.77 12.50 -4.14
CA SER A 214 15.02 13.26 -3.99
C SER A 214 15.35 13.64 -2.55
N THR A 215 14.47 13.34 -1.60
CA THR A 215 14.68 13.67 -0.18
C THR A 215 15.77 12.78 0.41
N ARG A 216 16.83 13.39 0.93
CA ARG A 216 17.90 12.68 1.65
C ARG A 216 17.51 12.43 3.10
N PHE A 217 18.06 11.37 3.68
CA PHE A 217 18.01 11.20 5.12
C PHE A 217 18.85 12.30 5.79
N SER A 218 18.28 12.93 6.81
CA SER A 218 18.98 13.92 7.63
C SER A 218 18.51 13.82 9.07
N VAL A 219 19.37 14.21 10.00
CA VAL A 219 19.09 14.32 11.43
C VAL A 219 19.32 15.78 11.83
N SER A 220 18.47 16.31 12.69
CA SER A 220 18.47 17.68 13.17
C SER A 220 18.00 17.71 14.61
N GLY A 221 18.69 18.49 15.45
CA GLY A 221 18.37 18.63 16.86
C GLY A 221 19.46 19.41 17.58
N ASN A 222 19.29 19.59 18.89
CA ASN A 222 20.26 20.30 19.70
C ASN A 222 21.52 19.45 19.90
N THR A 223 22.69 20.05 19.69
CA THR A 223 23.98 19.43 19.96
C THR A 223 24.43 19.60 21.42
N SER A 224 23.66 20.34 22.23
CA SER A 224 23.85 20.49 23.66
C SER A 224 22.51 20.74 24.36
N THR A 225 22.36 20.22 25.58
CA THR A 225 21.15 20.38 26.39
C THR A 225 21.48 20.25 27.87
N SER A 226 20.69 20.88 28.74
CA SER A 226 20.75 20.69 30.18
C SER A 226 19.66 19.74 30.70
N GLN A 227 18.93 19.11 29.80
CA GLN A 227 17.87 18.14 30.10
C GLN A 227 18.44 16.72 29.93
N ASP A 228 17.94 15.78 30.72
CA ASP A 228 18.29 14.36 30.61
C ASP A 228 17.66 13.67 29.40
N ILE A 229 16.91 14.41 28.58
CA ILE A 229 16.20 13.92 27.40
C ILE A 229 16.43 14.86 26.22
N VAL A 230 16.63 14.28 25.04
CA VAL A 230 16.62 15.01 23.77
C VAL A 230 15.54 14.48 22.82
N ASN A 231 14.96 15.40 22.04
CA ASN A 231 14.12 15.08 20.91
C ASN A 231 14.86 15.47 19.63
N LEU A 232 14.84 14.58 18.64
CA LEU A 232 15.44 14.81 17.34
C LEU A 232 14.38 14.81 16.25
N SER A 233 14.72 15.39 15.11
CA SER A 233 13.87 15.42 13.94
C SER A 233 14.71 15.37 12.68
N GLY A 234 14.07 15.26 11.53
CA GLY A 234 14.81 15.30 10.27
C GLY A 234 13.95 14.99 9.08
N SER A 235 14.62 14.68 7.97
CA SER A 235 13.99 14.26 6.73
C SER A 235 14.28 12.80 6.42
N GLY A 236 13.34 12.14 5.75
CA GLY A 236 13.50 10.80 5.21
C GLY A 236 12.76 10.68 3.88
N GLY A 237 13.48 10.30 2.83
CA GLY A 237 12.89 10.02 1.52
C GLY A 237 12.27 8.62 1.44
N TYR A 238 11.94 8.21 0.23
CA TYR A 238 11.26 6.94 -0.03
C TYR A 238 12.01 5.70 0.48
N LYS A 239 13.34 5.78 0.62
CA LYS A 239 14.16 4.67 1.13
C LYS A 239 14.06 4.46 2.65
N VAL A 240 13.51 5.43 3.38
CA VAL A 240 13.46 5.40 4.85
C VAL A 240 12.16 4.74 5.30
N TYR A 241 12.25 3.49 5.76
CA TYR A 241 11.10 2.77 6.29
C TYR A 241 10.78 3.16 7.74
N SER A 242 11.80 3.27 8.57
CA SER A 242 11.72 3.60 9.99
C SER A 242 13.01 4.30 10.40
N VAL A 243 12.95 5.08 11.48
CA VAL A 243 14.11 5.71 12.12
C VAL A 243 14.11 5.29 13.58
N ARG A 244 15.24 4.80 14.06
CA ARG A 244 15.43 4.38 15.45
C ARG A 244 16.77 4.91 15.92
N CYS A 245 16.87 5.27 17.19
CA CYS A 245 18.17 5.48 17.81
C CYS A 245 18.60 4.16 18.44
N VAL A 246 19.79 3.67 18.08
CA VAL A 246 20.34 2.42 18.61
C VAL A 246 20.42 2.53 20.13
N ASP A 247 20.08 1.45 20.84
CA ASP A 247 20.05 1.35 22.31
C ASP A 247 19.09 2.28 23.07
N HIS A 248 18.17 2.95 22.35
CA HIS A 248 17.10 3.77 22.94
C HIS A 248 15.70 3.23 22.60
N PRO A 249 15.28 2.08 23.19
CA PRO A 249 13.97 1.49 22.94
C PRO A 249 12.80 2.35 23.43
N GLU A 250 13.05 3.29 24.34
CA GLU A 250 12.08 4.26 24.84
C GLU A 250 11.71 5.33 23.82
N ALA A 251 12.53 5.53 22.79
CA ALA A 251 12.35 6.60 21.83
C ALA A 251 11.16 6.34 20.91
N VAL A 252 10.26 7.32 20.81
CA VAL A 252 9.00 7.21 20.05
C VAL A 252 9.12 7.93 18.71
N LEU A 253 9.01 7.17 17.61
CA LEU A 253 9.02 7.69 16.25
C LEU A 253 7.64 8.22 15.85
N ASP A 254 7.63 9.44 15.32
CA ASP A 254 6.48 10.05 14.69
C ASP A 254 6.83 10.64 13.32
N TRP A 255 5.86 10.63 12.41
CA TRP A 255 5.98 11.19 11.07
C TRP A 255 4.93 12.29 10.91
N PRO A 256 5.25 13.54 11.25
CA PRO A 256 4.30 14.64 11.12
C PRO A 256 3.94 14.98 9.66
N ARG A 257 4.76 14.55 8.69
CA ARG A 257 4.52 14.72 7.24
C ARG A 257 5.11 13.53 6.48
N GLU A 258 4.82 13.46 5.17
CA GLU A 258 5.29 12.38 4.29
C GLU A 258 6.82 12.13 4.36
N THR A 259 7.61 13.21 4.43
CA THR A 259 9.08 13.14 4.41
C THR A 259 9.76 13.68 5.67
N ALA A 260 9.00 14.12 6.68
CA ALA A 260 9.54 14.66 7.92
C ALA A 260 9.27 13.69 9.07
N TRP A 261 10.29 13.43 9.89
CA TRP A 261 10.19 12.57 11.07
C TRP A 261 10.61 13.32 12.33
N SER A 262 10.12 12.84 13.47
CA SER A 262 10.60 13.22 14.81
C SER A 262 10.77 11.97 15.66
N LEU A 263 11.84 11.91 16.44
CA LEU A 263 12.11 10.85 17.40
C LEU A 263 12.19 11.48 18.79
N LYS A 264 11.26 11.12 19.66
CA LYS A 264 11.08 11.79 20.97
C LYS A 264 11.49 10.87 22.12
N GLY A 265 12.01 11.47 23.19
CA GLY A 265 12.22 10.76 24.46
C GLY A 265 13.56 10.03 24.60
N ILE A 266 14.56 10.35 23.77
CA ILE A 266 15.90 9.75 23.84
C ILE A 266 16.54 10.18 25.17
N GLN A 267 16.80 9.22 26.05
CA GLN A 267 17.48 9.50 27.32
C GLN A 267 18.95 9.81 27.09
N LEU A 268 19.53 10.68 27.90
CA LEU A 268 20.95 11.04 27.86
C LEU A 268 21.59 10.72 29.21
N HIS A 269 22.89 10.46 29.17
CA HIS A 269 23.74 10.47 30.36
C HIS A 269 24.40 11.84 30.54
N GLU A 270 24.86 12.14 31.75
CA GLU A 270 25.63 13.34 32.00
C GLU A 270 26.93 13.32 31.20
N GLY A 271 27.20 14.41 30.46
CA GLY A 271 28.39 14.55 29.62
C GLY A 271 28.13 14.31 28.13
N GLU A 272 29.15 13.79 27.43
CA GLU A 272 29.09 13.52 26.00
C GLU A 272 28.27 12.27 25.71
N ASN A 273 27.36 12.36 24.73
CA ASN A 273 26.52 11.26 24.27
C ASN A 273 26.73 11.08 22.76
N GLU A 274 26.89 9.85 22.30
CA GLU A 274 26.99 9.49 20.88
C GLU A 274 25.72 8.75 20.46
N LEU A 275 25.00 9.30 19.47
CA LEU A 275 23.73 8.75 19.00
C LEU A 275 23.86 8.18 17.58
N THR A 276 23.47 6.93 17.40
CA THR A 276 23.52 6.22 16.10
C THR A 276 22.11 5.97 15.57
N PHE A 277 21.88 6.27 14.28
CA PHE A 277 20.58 6.18 13.58
C PHE A 277 20.61 5.22 12.39
#